data_AF-A0A8J2PP11-F1
#
_entry.id   AF-A0A8J2PP11-F1
#
_cell.length_a   1.000
_cell.length_b   1.000
_cell.length_c   1.000
_cell.angle_alpha   90.00
_cell.angle_beta   90.00
_cell.angle_gamma   90.00
#
_symmetry.space_group_name_H-M   'P 1'
#
loop_
_entity.id
_entity.type
_entity.pdbx_description
1 polymer ?
#
loop_
_entity_poly.entity_id
_entity_poly.type
_entity_poly.pdbx_seq_one_letter_code
_entity_poly.pdbx_strand_id
1 'polypeptide(L)' 'MDERLPPNQWKLAHVEKLHPGSDGQVRTVSVKTQEGVIQRPVVKLCRLPMEKAVDDESES' A
#
# COMPACT_ATOMS: atom_id res chain seq x y z
N MET A 1 -9.15 -6.93 8.95
CA MET A 1 -8.68 -7.91 7.96
C MET A 1 -9.72 -7.88 6.86
N ASP A 2 -9.39 -8.14 5.59
CA ASP A 2 -10.46 -8.28 4.57
C ASP A 2 -11.09 -9.63 4.88
N GLU A 3 -12.19 -9.64 5.63
CA GLU A 3 -12.81 -10.84 6.24
C GLU A 3 -13.39 -11.83 5.22
N ARG A 4 -13.11 -11.65 3.93
CA ARG A 4 -13.68 -12.41 2.81
C ARG A 4 -12.65 -13.11 1.93
N LEU A 5 -11.36 -12.99 2.22
CA LEU A 5 -10.33 -13.75 1.50
C LEU A 5 -9.95 -14.99 2.31
N PRO A 6 -9.71 -16.14 1.65
CA PRO A 6 -9.16 -17.29 2.33
C PRO A 6 -7.84 -16.91 3.02
N PRO A 7 -7.47 -17.59 4.13
CA PRO A 7 -6.40 -17.19 5.05
C PRO A 7 -4.95 -17.13 4.47
N ASN A 8 -4.79 -17.18 3.16
CA ASN A 8 -3.53 -17.14 2.41
C ASN A 8 -3.57 -16.23 1.18
N GLN A 9 -4.69 -15.54 0.92
CA GLN A 9 -4.84 -14.72 -0.27
C GLN A 9 -4.85 -13.23 0.09
N TRP A 10 -3.84 -12.53 -0.39
CA TRP A 10 -3.68 -11.10 -0.20
C TRP A 10 -4.13 -10.40 -1.48
N LYS A 11 -5.14 -9.53 -1.39
CA LYS A 11 -5.50 -8.64 -2.50
C LYS A 11 -4.31 -7.70 -2.76
N LEU A 12 -3.76 -7.78 -3.97
CA LEU A 12 -2.80 -6.82 -4.46
C LEU A 12 -3.51 -5.48 -4.66
N ALA A 13 -2.88 -4.41 -4.17
CA ALA A 13 -3.41 -3.07 -4.26
C ALA A 13 -2.27 -2.06 -4.41
N HIS A 14 -2.50 -1.02 -5.18
CA HIS A 14 -1.54 0.08 -5.35
C HIS A 14 -1.91 1.23 -4.42
N VAL A 15 -0.93 1.80 -3.70
CA VAL A 15 -1.17 2.94 -2.82
C VAL A 15 -1.38 4.19 -3.68
N GLU A 16 -2.58 4.75 -3.65
CA GLU A 16 -2.95 5.92 -4.46
C GLU A 16 -2.78 7.23 -3.68
N LYS A 17 -3.10 7.23 -2.37
CA LYS A 17 -3.02 8.43 -1.53
C LYS A 17 -2.65 8.10 -0.09
N LEU A 18 -1.81 8.94 0.51
CA LEU A 18 -1.45 8.89 1.92
C LEU A 18 -2.29 9.89 2.71
N HIS A 19 -2.75 9.50 3.90
CA HIS A 19 -3.47 10.38 4.82
C HIS A 19 -2.63 10.54 6.11
N PRO A 20 -1.69 11.50 6.15
CA PRO A 20 -0.94 11.81 7.35
C PRO A 20 -1.85 12.44 8.41
N GLY A 21 -1.65 12.07 9.67
CA GLY A 21 -2.29 12.73 10.81
C GLY A 21 -1.63 14.06 11.16
N SER A 22 -2.17 14.74 12.18
CA SER A 22 -1.64 16.01 12.68
C SER A 22 -0.17 15.92 13.15
N ASP A 23 0.28 14.72 13.53
CA ASP A 23 1.68 14.42 13.91
C ASP A 23 2.60 14.16 12.70
N GLY A 24 2.10 14.30 11.47
CA GLY A 24 2.82 13.94 10.23
C GLY A 24 2.89 12.44 9.92
N GLN A 25 2.46 11.57 10.86
CA GLN A 25 2.51 10.12 10.69
C GLN A 25 1.34 9.59 9.85
N VAL A 26 1.65 8.76 8.85
CA VAL A 26 0.65 8.12 7.99
C VAL A 26 0.08 6.88 8.69
N ARG A 27 -1.17 6.97 9.13
CA ARG A 27 -1.89 5.86 9.79
C ARG A 27 -2.81 5.12 8.83
N THR A 28 -3.33 5.82 7.82
CA THR A 28 -4.29 5.30 6.84
C THR A 28 -3.87 5.72 5.44
N VAL A 29 -4.08 4.83 4.48
CA VAL A 29 -3.81 5.08 3.06
C VAL A 29 -5.00 4.65 2.21
N SER A 30 -5.23 5.34 1.10
CA SER A 30 -6.14 4.89 0.04
C SER A 30 -5.37 3.97 -0.89
N VAL A 31 -5.86 2.75 -1.05
CA VAL A 31 -5.30 1.76 -1.98
C VAL A 31 -6.31 1.48 -3.08
N LYS A 32 -5.84 1.46 -4.32
CA LYS A 32 -6.61 1.08 -5.49
C LYS A 32 -6.51 -0.43 -5.69
N THR A 33 -7.65 -1.09 -5.61
CA THR A 33 -7.85 -2.52 -5.90
C THR A 33 -8.61 -2.65 -7.22
N GLN A 34 -8.75 -3.88 -7.74
CA GLN A 34 -9.59 -4.13 -8.93
C GLN A 34 -11.07 -3.74 -8.72
N GLU A 35 -11.56 -3.77 -7.48
CA GLU A 35 -12.95 -3.44 -7.13
C GLU A 35 -13.15 -1.92 -6.94
N GLY A 36 -12.07 -1.14 -6.86
CA GLY A 36 -12.11 0.30 -6.61
C GLY A 36 -11.11 0.76 -5.55
N VAL A 37 -11.26 2.00 -5.10
CA VAL A 37 -10.39 2.62 -4.10
C VAL A 37 -10.97 2.39 -2.71
N ILE A 38 -10.19 1.77 -1.83
CA ILE A 38 -10.56 1.51 -0.44
C ILE A 38 -9.53 2.14 0.50
N GLN A 39 -9.96 2.55 1.69
CA GLN A 39 -9.06 3.04 2.73
C GLN A 39 -8.67 1.89 3.67
N ARG A 40 -7.37 1.75 3.91
CA ARG A 40 -6.85 0.73 4.84
C ARG A 40 -5.80 1.33 5.78
N PRO A 41 -5.78 0.91 7.06
CA PRO A 41 -4.71 1.25 7.97
C PRO A 41 -3.38 0.67 7.47
N VAL A 42 -2.30 1.44 7.61
CA VAL A 42 -0.95 1.02 7.19
C VAL A 42 -0.52 -0.27 7.88
N VAL A 43 -0.88 -0.45 9.15
CA VAL A 43 -0.60 -1.66 9.93
C VAL A 43 -1.24 -2.95 9.36
N LYS A 44 -2.20 -2.83 8.44
CA LYS A 44 -2.83 -3.97 7.75
C LYS A 44 -2.32 -4.17 6.32
N LEU A 45 -1.28 -3.44 5.93
CA LEU A 45 -0.63 -3.59 4.63
C LEU A 45 0.72 -4.29 4.81
N CYS A 46 1.07 -5.13 3.83
CA CYS A 46 2.42 -5.66 3.70
C CYS A 46 3.01 -5.14 2.40
N ARG A 47 4.28 -4.74 2.46
CA ARG A 47 5.04 -4.33 1.27
C ARG A 47 5.28 -5.57 0.43
N LEU A 48 4.96 -5.48 -0.86
CA LEU A 48 5.33 -6.51 -1.82
C LEU A 48 6.87 -6.52 -1.95
N PRO A 49 7.53 -7.68 -1.96
CA PRO A 49 8.94 -7.75 -2.31
C PRO A 49 9.07 -7.28 -3.76
N MET A 50 9.57 -6.06 -3.93
CA MET A 50 9.95 -5.51 -5.22
C MET A 50 11.39 -5.97 -5.43
N GLU A 51 11.70 -6.67 -6.52
CA GLU A 51 13.07 -6.69 -7.02
C GLU A 51 13.49 -5.23 -7.17
N LYS A 52 14.64 -4.83 -6.61
CA LYS A 52 15.10 -3.45 -6.68
C LYS A 52 15.06 -3.03 -8.14
N ALA A 53 14.11 -2.19 -8.52
CA ALA A 53 14.33 -1.30 -9.63
C ALA A 53 15.56 -0.51 -9.22
N VAL A 54 16.59 -0.58 -10.04
CA VAL A 54 17.84 0.16 -9.84
C VAL A 54 17.43 1.63 -9.63
N ASP A 55 17.59 2.14 -8.41
CA ASP A 55 17.60 3.58 -8.18
C ASP A 55 19.01 4.04 -8.59
N ASP A 56 19.03 5.15 -9.33
CA ASP A 56 20.19 5.99 -9.65
C ASP A 56 21.02 5.63 -10.89
N GLU A 57 20.59 6.18 -12.05
CA GLU A 57 21.51 6.74 -13.05
C GLU A 57 21.11 8.22 -13.20
N SER A 58 21.48 9.00 -12.19
CA SER A 58 21.81 10.40 -12.41
C SER A 58 23.23 10.43 -13.00
N GLU A 59 23.38 10.13 -14.28
CA GLU A 59 24.61 10.47 -15.00
C GLU A 59 24.40 11.79 -15.76
N SER A 60 25.45 12.61 -15.72
CA SER A 60 25.50 14.09 -15.83
C SER A 60 24.96 14.74 -17.11
#